data_AF-I2JLK9-F1
#
_entry.id   AF-I2JLK9-F1
#
_cell.length_a   1.000
_cell.length_b   1.000
_cell.length_c   1.000
_cell.angle_alpha   90.00
_cell.angle_beta   90.00
_cell.angle_gamma   90.00
#
_symmetry.space_group_name_H-M   'P 1'
#
loop_
_entity.id
_entity.type
_entity.pdbx_description
1 polymer ?
#
loop_
_entity_poly.entity_id
_entity_poly.type
_entity_poly.pdbx_seq_one_letter_code
_entity_poly.pdbx_strand_id
1 'polypeptide(L)'
;MRRVRQYQGGFIITLELILVSTILVIGTFIGVVALRDVLFKQYVEKQSRDIYVSDSNGLVLGQALSFDQHEAPRIPYIDRLVPPLSPDPAHRNYRALISIRDDRFTTREAVYYDGENCTGTPCIKAPSDENEDNIGIDNVAGTGAVGYLYKSQAGPTYAIGRSPNGITGYLFRDTGNACPISPDAVRSRYMSEKVVTGSPCEPLETSSTETTPGTTTTTQTYVADAYTDCLIGLGAIPGGVVDTCSCPANYSEQNDVIRAAESEIDASLLVGLNAVRGFAKDVVDVVEAADLQVGTVCCPVGSVLSNTGLADTIAYAIIEDAIYATLTNARKIDKSIDTLNNNLNPQTIVCVEETTTTTPGTGGSRSLVLREATQVLAPDTSDNALANFTAPFKINLPADASSDDWVYTLPGKEGPND
;
A
#
# COMPACT_ATOMS: atom_id res chain seq x y z
N MET A 1 70.69 -59.42 -54.88
CA MET A 1 70.62 -58.25 -53.98
C MET A 1 69.23 -58.19 -53.33
N ARG A 2 69.18 -58.06 -52.01
CA ARG A 2 67.99 -58.15 -51.14
C ARG A 2 66.97 -57.04 -51.47
N ARG A 3 65.71 -57.39 -51.73
CA ARG A 3 64.60 -56.41 -51.71
C ARG A 3 64.33 -56.04 -50.25
N VAL A 4 64.56 -54.77 -49.90
CA VAL A 4 64.08 -54.19 -48.65
C VAL A 4 62.63 -53.78 -48.88
N ARG A 5 61.68 -54.42 -48.18
CA ARG A 5 60.27 -54.01 -48.14
C ARG A 5 60.17 -52.76 -47.29
N GLN A 6 59.83 -51.62 -47.89
CA GLN A 6 59.34 -50.46 -47.15
C GLN A 6 57.90 -50.76 -46.69
N TYR A 7 57.69 -50.86 -45.39
CA TYR A 7 56.35 -50.87 -44.80
C TYR A 7 55.81 -49.43 -44.86
N GLN A 8 54.83 -49.19 -45.74
CA GLN A 8 53.99 -48.00 -45.63
C GLN A 8 53.05 -48.21 -44.44
N GLY A 9 53.29 -47.49 -43.35
CA GLY A 9 52.37 -47.40 -42.22
C GLY A 9 51.17 -46.54 -42.61
N GLY A 10 50.20 -47.13 -43.30
CA GLY A 10 48.91 -46.49 -43.56
C GLY A 10 48.07 -46.51 -42.29
N PHE A 11 47.78 -45.35 -41.73
CA PHE A 11 46.81 -45.21 -40.64
C PHE A 11 45.42 -45.52 -41.22
N ILE A 12 44.82 -46.65 -40.85
CA ILE A 12 43.44 -46.99 -41.24
C ILE A 12 42.54 -46.12 -40.38
N ILE A 13 42.22 -44.93 -40.87
CA ILE A 13 41.07 -44.18 -40.36
C ILE A 13 39.84 -44.94 -40.84
N THR A 14 39.20 -45.68 -39.94
CA THR A 14 37.95 -46.37 -40.27
C THR A 14 36.89 -45.34 -40.62
N LEU A 15 36.01 -45.68 -41.56
CA LEU A 15 34.96 -44.77 -42.05
C LEU A 15 34.06 -44.26 -40.91
N GLU A 16 33.91 -45.05 -39.85
CA GLU A 16 33.23 -44.67 -38.61
C GLU A 16 33.92 -43.52 -37.88
N LEU A 17 35.26 -43.47 -37.84
CA LEU A 17 35.98 -42.38 -37.18
C LEU A 17 35.84 -41.06 -37.96
N ILE A 18 35.83 -41.13 -39.29
CA ILE A 18 35.52 -39.97 -40.14
C ILE A 18 34.09 -39.49 -39.86
N LEU A 19 33.12 -40.40 -39.85
CA LEU A 19 31.71 -40.08 -39.67
C LEU A 19 31.40 -39.50 -38.27
N VAL A 20 32.00 -40.06 -37.22
CA VAL A 20 31.87 -39.51 -35.86
C VAL A 20 32.56 -38.15 -35.77
N SER A 21 33.76 -38.00 -36.34
CA SER A 21 34.47 -36.71 -36.30
C SER A 21 33.72 -35.60 -37.06
N THR A 22 33.11 -35.90 -38.20
CA THR A 22 32.37 -34.90 -38.99
C THR A 22 31.06 -34.50 -38.32
N ILE A 23 30.31 -35.46 -37.75
CA ILE A 23 29.10 -35.14 -36.98
C ILE A 23 29.45 -34.29 -35.76
N LEU A 24 30.53 -34.63 -35.05
CA LEU A 24 30.93 -33.92 -33.84
C LEU A 24 31.42 -32.50 -34.17
N VAL A 25 32.25 -32.34 -35.19
CA VAL A 25 32.78 -31.03 -35.60
C VAL A 25 31.68 -30.13 -36.18
N ILE A 26 30.83 -30.66 -37.06
CA ILE A 26 29.73 -29.87 -37.64
C ILE A 26 28.70 -29.53 -36.57
N GLY A 27 28.34 -30.48 -35.70
CA GLY A 27 27.43 -30.26 -34.59
C GLY A 27 27.93 -29.23 -33.57
N THR A 28 29.23 -29.26 -33.22
CA THR A 28 29.81 -28.24 -32.32
C THR A 28 29.91 -26.88 -32.98
N PHE A 29 30.26 -26.79 -34.27
CA PHE A 29 30.28 -25.51 -34.98
C PHE A 29 28.89 -24.86 -35.03
N ILE A 30 27.85 -25.64 -35.34
CA ILE A 30 26.47 -25.13 -35.34
C ILE A 30 26.04 -24.71 -33.92
N GLY A 31 26.37 -25.50 -32.90
CA GLY A 31 26.06 -25.18 -31.50
C GLY A 31 26.74 -23.89 -31.01
N VAL A 32 28.01 -23.68 -31.36
CA VAL A 32 28.75 -22.45 -30.99
C VAL A 32 28.21 -21.22 -31.72
N VAL A 33 27.87 -21.35 -33.01
CA VAL A 33 27.27 -20.24 -33.77
C VAL A 33 25.89 -19.88 -33.23
N ALA A 34 25.07 -20.86 -32.86
CA ALA A 34 23.77 -20.61 -32.24
C ALA A 34 23.90 -19.93 -30.87
N LEU A 35 24.83 -20.37 -30.03
CA LEU A 35 25.11 -19.72 -28.74
C LEU A 35 25.61 -18.28 -28.92
N ARG A 36 26.48 -18.04 -29.92
CA ARG A 36 26.95 -16.68 -30.23
C ARG A 36 25.82 -15.80 -30.74
N ASP A 37 24.96 -16.30 -31.62
CA ASP A 37 23.82 -15.53 -32.17
C ASP A 37 22.80 -15.20 -31.07
N VAL A 38 22.50 -16.15 -30.17
CA VAL A 38 21.63 -15.90 -29.01
C VAL A 38 22.26 -14.90 -28.04
N LEU A 39 23.56 -15.03 -27.73
CA LEU A 39 24.25 -14.09 -26.86
C LEU A 39 24.37 -12.70 -27.48
N PHE A 40 24.62 -12.61 -28.79
CA PHE A 40 24.64 -11.33 -29.51
C PHE A 40 23.26 -10.71 -29.58
N LYS A 41 22.19 -11.47 -29.84
CA LYS A 41 20.82 -10.96 -29.82
C LYS A 41 20.44 -10.46 -28.43
N GLN A 42 20.77 -11.21 -27.38
CA GLN A 42 20.51 -10.82 -26.00
C GLN A 42 21.37 -9.61 -25.56
N TYR A 43 22.59 -9.48 -26.09
CA TYR A 43 23.48 -8.34 -25.85
C TYR A 43 23.00 -7.10 -26.59
N VAL A 44 22.63 -7.21 -27.87
CA VAL A 44 22.13 -6.12 -28.71
C VAL A 44 20.75 -5.65 -28.25
N GLU A 45 19.87 -6.54 -27.79
CA GLU A 45 18.59 -6.15 -27.17
C GLU A 45 18.81 -5.31 -25.91
N LYS A 46 19.77 -5.70 -25.04
CA LYS A 46 20.14 -4.93 -23.84
C LYS A 46 20.84 -3.62 -24.17
N GLN A 47 21.71 -3.60 -25.18
CA GLN A 47 22.46 -2.39 -25.55
C GLN A 47 21.58 -1.34 -26.27
N SER A 48 20.43 -1.75 -26.82
CA SER A 48 19.65 -0.87 -27.68
C SER A 48 18.72 0.14 -26.98
N ARG A 49 18.34 0.02 -25.70
CA ARG A 49 17.26 0.89 -25.13
C ARG A 49 17.33 1.19 -23.63
N ASP A 50 18.50 1.37 -23.04
CA ASP A 50 18.58 1.90 -21.67
C ASP A 50 18.29 3.40 -21.69
N ILE A 51 17.02 3.75 -21.48
CA ILE A 51 16.53 5.13 -21.48
C ILE A 51 16.71 5.72 -20.09
N TYR A 52 17.45 6.82 -19.98
CA TYR A 52 17.64 7.52 -18.72
C TYR A 52 16.81 8.80 -18.69
N VAL A 53 16.30 9.16 -17.53
CA VAL A 53 15.64 10.44 -17.32
C VAL A 53 16.53 11.33 -16.47
N SER A 54 16.72 12.59 -16.89
CA SER A 54 17.46 13.60 -16.14
C SER A 54 16.62 14.85 -15.93
N ASP A 55 16.99 15.65 -14.93
CA ASP A 55 16.40 16.97 -14.70
C ASP A 55 17.00 18.03 -15.66
N SER A 56 16.55 19.27 -15.53
CA SER A 56 17.03 20.40 -16.33
C SER A 56 18.51 20.75 -16.11
N ASN A 57 19.06 20.42 -14.94
CA ASN A 57 20.46 20.63 -14.56
C ASN A 57 21.37 19.46 -14.96
N GLY A 58 20.82 18.39 -15.54
CA GLY A 58 21.56 17.19 -15.94
C GLY A 58 21.73 16.16 -14.81
N LEU A 59 21.04 16.31 -13.68
CA LEU A 59 21.01 15.30 -12.62
C LEU A 59 20.18 14.10 -13.11
N VAL A 60 20.76 12.91 -13.08
CA VAL A 60 20.08 11.69 -13.51
C VAL A 60 19.12 11.22 -12.42
N LEU A 61 17.84 11.07 -12.76
CA LEU A 61 16.79 10.56 -11.88
C LEU A 61 16.84 9.02 -11.82
N GLY A 62 17.06 8.38 -12.96
CA GLY A 62 17.12 6.92 -13.06
C GLY A 62 16.89 6.38 -14.47
N GLN A 63 16.97 5.06 -14.58
CA GLN A 63 16.65 4.31 -15.79
C GLN A 63 15.14 4.03 -15.86
N ALA A 64 14.54 4.29 -17.02
CA ALA A 64 13.14 3.97 -17.26
C ALA A 64 12.96 2.46 -17.43
N LEU A 65 12.05 1.87 -16.66
CA LEU A 65 11.67 0.45 -16.76
C LEU A 65 10.59 0.21 -17.82
N SER A 66 9.65 1.14 -17.93
CA SER A 66 8.53 1.08 -18.85
C SER A 66 7.99 2.49 -19.12
N PHE A 67 6.90 2.58 -19.87
CA PHE A 67 6.15 3.81 -20.06
C PHE A 67 4.74 3.65 -19.49
N ASP A 68 4.13 4.75 -19.07
CA ASP A 68 2.72 4.77 -18.67
C ASP A 68 1.78 4.85 -19.89
N GLN A 69 0.47 4.89 -19.63
CA GLN A 69 -0.57 5.01 -20.66
C GLN A 69 -0.53 6.33 -21.45
N HIS A 70 0.29 7.29 -21.03
CA HIS A 70 0.51 8.58 -21.66
C HIS A 70 1.94 8.73 -22.19
N GLU A 71 2.65 7.61 -22.38
CA GLU A 71 4.03 7.57 -22.89
C GLU A 71 5.05 8.30 -22.00
N ALA A 72 4.75 8.50 -20.71
CA ALA A 72 5.70 9.03 -19.75
C ALA A 72 6.61 7.91 -19.21
N PRO A 73 7.95 8.08 -19.20
CA PRO A 73 8.86 7.07 -18.66
C PRO A 73 8.62 6.82 -17.17
N ARG A 74 8.56 5.54 -16.78
CA ARG A 74 8.39 5.07 -15.40
C ARG A 74 9.72 4.65 -14.81
N ILE A 75 10.09 5.28 -13.70
CA ILE A 75 11.27 4.94 -12.91
C ILE A 75 10.86 4.28 -11.59
N PRO A 76 11.61 3.27 -11.11
CA PRO A 76 11.43 2.73 -9.77
C PRO A 76 12.06 3.67 -8.74
N TYR A 77 11.29 4.07 -7.74
CA TYR A 77 11.80 4.72 -6.54
C TYR A 77 11.79 3.74 -5.38
N ILE A 78 12.89 3.65 -4.63
CA ILE A 78 13.00 2.79 -3.45
C ILE A 78 12.90 3.67 -2.21
N ASP A 79 11.82 3.49 -1.46
CA ASP A 79 11.64 4.15 -0.19
C ASP A 79 12.36 3.38 0.92
N ARG A 80 13.46 3.96 1.39
CA ARG A 80 14.35 3.36 2.40
C ARG A 80 13.95 3.70 3.83
N LEU A 81 12.92 4.54 4.01
CA LEU A 81 12.52 5.07 5.31
C LEU A 81 11.37 4.28 5.95
N VAL A 82 10.78 3.32 5.24
CA VAL A 82 9.70 2.49 5.77
C VAL A 82 10.29 1.38 6.66
N PRO A 83 9.80 1.22 7.90
CA PRO A 83 10.13 0.08 8.73
C PRO A 83 9.69 -1.23 8.05
N PRO A 84 10.44 -2.32 8.20
CA PRO A 84 10.04 -3.60 7.62
C PRO A 84 8.73 -4.09 8.28
N LEU A 85 7.79 -4.58 7.48
CA LEU A 85 6.54 -5.17 7.97
C LEU A 85 6.74 -6.68 8.20
N SER A 86 6.16 -7.21 9.28
CA SER A 86 6.13 -8.65 9.55
C SER A 86 5.38 -9.38 8.41
N PRO A 87 5.81 -10.56 7.94
CA PRO A 87 6.78 -11.48 8.56
C PRO A 87 8.23 -11.31 8.11
N ASP A 88 8.55 -10.30 7.29
CA ASP A 88 9.89 -10.15 6.71
C ASP A 88 10.63 -8.91 7.26
N PRO A 89 11.33 -9.04 8.41
CA PRO A 89 12.06 -7.95 9.04
C PRO A 89 13.27 -7.46 8.21
N ALA A 90 13.62 -8.11 7.09
CA ALA A 90 14.72 -7.74 6.21
C ALA A 90 14.29 -6.89 5.01
N HIS A 91 13.00 -6.89 4.63
CA HIS A 91 12.50 -6.12 3.49
C HIS A 91 12.25 -4.65 3.86
N ARG A 92 13.25 -3.80 3.61
CA ARG A 92 13.19 -2.33 3.78
C ARG A 92 13.01 -1.55 2.47
N ASN A 93 12.61 -2.23 1.39
CA ASN A 93 12.73 -1.70 0.02
C ASN A 93 11.38 -1.69 -0.70
N TYR A 94 10.39 -0.97 -0.14
CA TYR A 94 9.14 -0.75 -0.86
C TYR A 94 9.40 0.13 -2.08
N ARG A 95 8.77 -0.23 -3.20
CA ARG A 95 9.03 0.40 -4.48
C ARG A 95 7.79 1.12 -4.97
N ALA A 96 7.96 2.41 -5.24
CA ALA A 96 7.00 3.20 -5.99
C ALA A 96 7.38 3.20 -7.47
N LEU A 97 6.40 3.10 -8.36
CA LEU A 97 6.61 3.41 -9.77
C LEU A 97 6.19 4.86 -10.01
N ILE A 98 7.16 5.69 -10.39
CA ILE A 98 6.94 7.12 -10.65
C ILE A 98 7.08 7.34 -12.15
N SER A 99 6.01 7.83 -12.79
CA SER A 99 6.08 8.27 -14.19
C SER A 99 6.54 9.73 -14.24
N ILE A 100 7.43 10.07 -15.18
CA ILE A 100 8.03 11.40 -15.29
C ILE A 100 7.53 12.07 -16.56
N ARG A 101 6.78 13.17 -16.41
CA ARG A 101 6.43 14.07 -17.51
C ARG A 101 7.52 15.14 -17.67
N ASP A 102 7.41 15.96 -18.70
CA ASP A 102 8.32 17.09 -18.91
C ASP A 102 8.29 18.07 -17.74
N ASP A 103 7.12 18.33 -17.16
CA ASP A 103 6.94 19.37 -16.13
C ASP A 103 6.76 18.84 -14.69
N ARG A 104 6.48 17.54 -14.52
CA ARG A 104 6.13 16.96 -13.21
C ARG A 104 6.34 15.46 -13.06
N PHE A 105 6.39 15.03 -11.80
CA PHE A 105 6.25 13.65 -11.41
C PHE A 105 4.79 13.23 -11.38
N THR A 106 4.52 11.96 -11.66
CA THR A 106 3.17 11.42 -11.70
C THR A 106 3.08 9.99 -11.19
N THR A 107 1.92 9.64 -10.66
CA THR A 107 1.48 8.32 -10.23
C THR A 107 0.02 8.15 -10.59
N ARG A 108 -0.43 6.90 -10.65
CA ARG A 108 -1.82 6.57 -10.93
C ARG A 108 -2.74 6.91 -9.76
N GLU A 109 -2.22 6.81 -8.54
CA GLU A 109 -2.91 7.13 -7.30
C GLU A 109 -2.96 8.64 -7.07
N ALA A 110 -4.09 9.09 -6.49
CA ALA A 110 -4.35 10.49 -6.18
C ALA A 110 -4.09 10.78 -4.70
N VAL A 111 -3.78 12.04 -4.40
CA VAL A 111 -3.78 12.58 -3.03
C VAL A 111 -5.02 13.44 -2.83
N TYR A 112 -5.77 13.18 -1.77
CA TYR A 112 -6.99 13.88 -1.37
C TYR A 112 -6.69 14.93 -0.31
N TYR A 113 -7.47 16.01 -0.33
CA TYR A 113 -7.30 17.15 0.56
C TYR A 113 -8.65 17.69 1.04
N ASP A 114 -8.67 18.20 2.27
CA ASP A 114 -9.82 18.88 2.89
C ASP A 114 -9.98 20.33 2.44
N GLY A 115 -8.91 20.97 1.96
CA GLY A 115 -8.96 22.30 1.38
C GLY A 115 -9.27 22.28 -0.12
N GLU A 116 -9.74 23.41 -0.64
CA GLU A 116 -9.83 23.64 -2.08
C GLU A 116 -8.43 23.70 -2.70
N ASN A 117 -8.34 23.46 -4.01
CA ASN A 117 -7.08 23.56 -4.76
C ASN A 117 -5.93 22.69 -4.20
N CYS A 118 -6.22 21.54 -3.58
CA CYS A 118 -5.24 20.59 -3.08
C CYS A 118 -4.34 21.20 -2.00
N THR A 119 -4.99 21.90 -1.06
CA THR A 119 -4.39 22.50 0.13
C THR A 119 -4.94 21.81 1.37
N GLY A 120 -4.19 21.86 2.48
CA GLY A 120 -4.60 21.22 3.73
C GLY A 120 -3.95 19.86 3.94
N THR A 121 -4.64 18.98 4.64
CA THR A 121 -4.08 17.70 5.09
C THR A 121 -4.12 16.69 3.95
N PRO A 122 -2.98 16.06 3.59
CA PRO A 122 -2.95 15.08 2.51
C PRO A 122 -3.42 13.71 3.03
N CYS A 123 -4.27 13.05 2.24
CA CYS A 123 -4.66 11.66 2.47
C CYS A 123 -4.59 10.86 1.17
N ILE A 124 -4.26 9.58 1.29
CA ILE A 124 -4.19 8.66 0.16
C ILE A 124 -5.23 7.58 0.38
N LYS A 125 -5.87 7.12 -0.69
CA LYS A 125 -6.79 6.00 -0.60
C LYS A 125 -6.04 4.72 -0.23
N ALA A 126 -6.59 3.91 0.65
CA ALA A 126 -6.05 2.58 0.93
C ALA A 126 -5.92 1.73 -0.36
N PRO A 127 -5.03 0.72 -0.40
CA PRO A 127 -4.84 -0.11 -1.60
C PRO A 127 -6.17 -0.66 -2.15
N SER A 128 -6.54 -0.25 -3.36
CA SER A 128 -7.89 -0.35 -3.91
C SER A 128 -8.26 -1.67 -4.58
N ASP A 129 -9.57 -1.87 -4.81
CA ASP A 129 -10.14 -2.84 -5.76
C ASP A 129 -10.39 -2.14 -7.10
N GLU A 130 -9.75 -2.63 -8.17
CA GLU A 130 -9.85 -2.08 -9.54
C GLU A 130 -11.30 -2.04 -10.07
N ASN A 131 -12.21 -2.88 -9.59
CA ASN A 131 -13.59 -2.89 -10.07
C ASN A 131 -14.43 -1.74 -9.50
N GLU A 132 -14.12 -1.31 -8.27
CA GLU A 132 -14.87 -0.27 -7.57
C GLU A 132 -14.30 1.13 -7.85
N ASP A 133 -12.99 1.20 -8.10
CA ASP A 133 -12.25 2.46 -8.05
C ASP A 133 -11.68 2.92 -9.38
N ASN A 134 -11.71 2.07 -10.40
CA ASN A 134 -11.31 2.43 -11.75
C ASN A 134 -12.41 3.22 -12.46
N ILE A 135 -12.99 4.23 -11.80
CA ILE A 135 -13.98 5.13 -12.36
C ILE A 135 -13.53 6.59 -12.16
N GLY A 136 -13.47 7.37 -13.23
CA GLY A 136 -13.06 8.78 -13.18
C GLY A 136 -14.10 9.70 -12.52
N ILE A 137 -13.75 10.97 -12.33
CA ILE A 137 -14.69 12.00 -11.80
C ILE A 137 -15.87 12.26 -12.74
N ASP A 138 -15.69 11.91 -14.02
CA ASP A 138 -16.72 11.90 -15.06
C ASP A 138 -17.62 10.65 -15.02
N ASN A 139 -17.46 9.79 -14.00
CA ASN A 139 -18.14 8.51 -13.86
C ASN A 139 -17.85 7.51 -15.01
N VAL A 140 -16.76 7.69 -15.75
CA VAL A 140 -16.35 6.76 -16.81
C VAL A 140 -15.53 5.62 -16.20
N ALA A 141 -15.88 4.37 -16.48
CA ALA A 141 -15.07 3.22 -16.08
C ALA A 141 -13.79 3.10 -16.91
N GLY A 142 -12.69 2.71 -16.26
CA GLY A 142 -11.35 2.68 -16.83
C GLY A 142 -10.50 3.93 -16.57
N THR A 143 -11.06 4.99 -15.98
CA THR A 143 -10.41 6.31 -15.84
C THR A 143 -10.15 6.74 -14.39
N GLY A 144 -10.32 5.82 -13.44
CA GLY A 144 -10.12 6.10 -12.01
C GLY A 144 -8.67 5.96 -11.54
N ALA A 145 -8.38 6.56 -10.38
CA ALA A 145 -7.08 6.44 -9.72
C ALA A 145 -7.03 5.15 -8.89
N VAL A 146 -6.33 4.13 -9.39
CA VAL A 146 -6.26 2.81 -8.75
C VAL A 146 -4.86 2.20 -8.80
N GLY A 147 -4.51 1.49 -7.74
CA GLY A 147 -3.15 1.04 -7.47
C GLY A 147 -3.06 -0.40 -6.97
N TYR A 148 -3.46 -1.40 -7.76
CA TYR A 148 -3.34 -2.81 -7.35
C TYR A 148 -1.89 -3.23 -7.02
N LEU A 149 -0.90 -2.57 -7.62
CA LEU A 149 0.51 -2.86 -7.44
C LEU A 149 0.92 -2.86 -5.96
N TYR A 150 0.43 -1.90 -5.17
CA TYR A 150 0.80 -1.78 -3.76
C TYR A 150 0.11 -2.84 -2.89
N LYS A 151 -1.13 -3.20 -3.22
CA LYS A 151 -1.83 -4.34 -2.60
C LYS A 151 -1.06 -5.64 -2.81
N SER A 152 -0.54 -5.88 -4.02
CA SER A 152 0.26 -7.09 -4.32
C SER A 152 1.61 -7.13 -3.61
N GLN A 153 2.16 -5.96 -3.24
CA GLN A 153 3.41 -5.85 -2.49
C GLN A 153 3.21 -5.93 -0.97
N ALA A 154 1.95 -5.99 -0.49
CA ALA A 154 1.61 -5.82 0.93
C ALA A 154 2.31 -4.59 1.57
N GLY A 155 2.47 -3.53 0.77
CA GLY A 155 3.23 -2.34 1.12
C GLY A 155 2.37 -1.08 1.13
N PRO A 156 2.95 0.06 1.56
CA PRO A 156 2.25 1.33 1.56
C PRO A 156 1.89 1.79 0.14
N THR A 157 0.81 2.55 0.04
CA THR A 157 0.36 3.20 -1.19
C THR A 157 1.16 4.48 -1.41
N TYR A 158 1.70 4.68 -2.61
CA TYR A 158 2.44 5.89 -2.97
C TYR A 158 1.66 6.73 -3.97
N ALA A 159 1.71 8.05 -3.79
CA ALA A 159 1.07 8.99 -4.70
C ALA A 159 1.88 10.30 -4.81
N ILE A 160 1.82 10.93 -5.98
CA ILE A 160 2.32 12.29 -6.18
C ILE A 160 1.22 13.29 -5.86
N GLY A 161 1.45 14.08 -4.83
CA GLY A 161 0.57 15.18 -4.41
C GLY A 161 1.11 16.55 -4.80
N ARG A 162 0.37 17.60 -4.45
CA ARG A 162 0.76 18.98 -4.73
C ARG A 162 2.08 19.32 -4.02
N SER A 163 3.03 19.88 -4.77
CA SER A 163 4.25 20.47 -4.18
C SER A 163 3.98 21.92 -3.74
N PRO A 164 4.66 22.43 -2.70
CA PRO A 164 4.54 23.83 -2.28
C PRO A 164 4.91 24.83 -3.38
N ASN A 165 5.85 24.45 -4.26
CA ASN A 165 6.49 25.33 -5.23
C ASN A 165 5.95 25.21 -6.65
N GLY A 166 4.88 24.44 -6.88
CA GLY A 166 4.25 24.35 -8.20
C GLY A 166 3.76 22.96 -8.59
N ILE A 167 3.79 22.70 -9.89
CA ILE A 167 3.19 21.50 -10.51
C ILE A 167 4.09 20.27 -10.50
N THR A 168 5.38 20.41 -10.13
CA THR A 168 6.37 19.32 -10.14
C THR A 168 5.91 18.10 -9.33
N GLY A 169 5.20 18.35 -8.24
CA GLY A 169 4.61 17.31 -7.39
C GLY A 169 5.60 16.69 -6.42
N TYR A 170 5.12 16.33 -5.21
CA TYR A 170 5.91 15.71 -4.15
C TYR A 170 5.43 14.29 -3.89
N LEU A 171 6.35 13.40 -3.50
CA LEU A 171 6.02 12.01 -3.19
C LEU A 171 5.44 11.89 -1.78
N PHE A 172 4.27 11.27 -1.68
CA PHE A 172 3.61 10.91 -0.44
C PHE A 172 3.45 9.39 -0.35
N ARG A 173 3.37 8.88 0.89
CA ARG A 173 2.98 7.50 1.22
C ARG A 173 1.91 7.49 2.28
N ASP A 174 1.10 6.43 2.34
CA ASP A 174 0.20 6.21 3.47
C ASP A 174 0.95 5.75 4.74
N THR A 175 0.36 5.98 5.93
CA THR A 175 0.98 5.68 7.24
C THR A 175 0.36 4.50 7.98
N GLY A 176 -0.55 3.74 7.37
CA GLY A 176 -1.32 2.72 8.08
C GLY A 176 -2.47 3.29 8.93
N ASN A 177 -2.32 4.51 9.47
CA ASN A 177 -3.35 5.22 10.22
C ASN A 177 -4.53 5.65 9.33
N ALA A 178 -5.72 5.77 9.94
CA ALA A 178 -6.87 6.39 9.30
C ALA A 178 -6.58 7.86 8.96
N CYS A 179 -7.12 8.32 7.84
CA CYS A 179 -7.02 9.73 7.48
C CYS A 179 -7.76 10.60 8.52
N PRO A 180 -7.15 11.69 9.00
CA PRO A 180 -7.80 12.62 9.93
C PRO A 180 -8.94 13.42 9.28
N ILE A 181 -9.03 13.41 7.95
CA ILE A 181 -10.11 14.03 7.18
C ILE A 181 -11.22 12.98 6.98
N SER A 182 -12.45 13.32 7.35
CA SER A 182 -13.61 12.50 7.02
C SER A 182 -13.88 12.54 5.50
N PRO A 183 -14.35 11.44 4.88
CA PRO A 183 -14.62 11.42 3.43
C PRO A 183 -15.50 12.57 2.93
N ASP A 184 -16.47 13.01 3.72
CA ASP A 184 -17.39 14.12 3.39
C ASP A 184 -16.73 15.52 3.49
N ALA A 185 -15.61 15.62 4.20
CA ALA A 185 -14.83 16.85 4.33
C ALA A 185 -13.81 17.02 3.20
N VAL A 186 -13.63 16.02 2.32
CA VAL A 186 -12.76 16.13 1.15
C VAL A 186 -13.33 17.17 0.19
N ARG A 187 -12.48 18.12 -0.22
CA ARG A 187 -12.85 19.21 -1.15
C ARG A 187 -12.09 19.17 -2.44
N SER A 188 -10.95 18.50 -2.49
CA SER A 188 -10.17 18.39 -3.73
C SER A 188 -9.28 17.14 -3.76
N ARG A 189 -8.82 16.80 -4.96
CA ARG A 189 -7.83 15.74 -5.16
C ARG A 189 -6.79 16.14 -6.21
N TYR A 190 -5.57 15.71 -6.02
CA TYR A 190 -4.46 15.90 -6.94
C TYR A 190 -4.23 14.62 -7.75
N MET A 191 -4.55 14.67 -9.05
CA MET A 191 -4.41 13.55 -9.99
C MET A 191 -3.26 13.80 -10.95
N SER A 192 -2.05 13.51 -10.50
CA SER A 192 -0.81 13.88 -11.20
C SER A 192 -0.71 13.35 -12.65
N GLU A 193 -1.18 12.12 -12.92
CA GLU A 193 -1.20 11.52 -14.27
C GLU A 193 -2.16 12.24 -15.24
N LYS A 194 -3.14 13.01 -14.76
CA LYS A 194 -4.12 13.66 -15.64
C LYS A 194 -3.47 14.78 -16.45
N VAL A 195 -3.84 14.86 -17.73
CA VAL A 195 -3.42 15.93 -18.64
C VAL A 195 -4.41 17.09 -18.52
N VAL A 196 -4.03 18.16 -17.83
CA VAL A 196 -4.84 19.38 -17.69
C VAL A 196 -4.01 20.64 -17.93
N THR A 197 -4.67 21.71 -18.35
CA THR A 197 -4.07 23.04 -18.45
C THR A 197 -3.92 23.64 -17.05
N GLY A 198 -2.69 23.77 -16.55
CA GLY A 198 -2.40 24.33 -15.22
C GLY A 198 -2.02 23.25 -14.20
N SER A 199 -2.63 23.29 -13.01
CA SER A 199 -2.35 22.31 -11.94
C SER A 199 -3.30 21.11 -12.06
N PRO A 200 -2.81 19.85 -11.91
CA PRO A 200 -3.64 18.64 -11.90
C PRO A 200 -4.39 18.45 -10.58
N CYS A 201 -4.97 19.54 -10.08
CA CYS A 201 -5.81 19.56 -8.89
C CYS A 201 -7.26 19.77 -9.30
N GLU A 202 -8.13 18.90 -8.81
CA GLU A 202 -9.56 18.91 -9.14
C GLU A 202 -10.37 19.20 -7.90
N PRO A 203 -11.36 20.11 -7.97
CA PRO A 203 -12.39 20.16 -6.94
C PRO A 203 -13.19 18.86 -6.95
N LEU A 204 -13.53 18.38 -5.76
CA LEU A 204 -14.49 17.30 -5.59
C LEU A 204 -15.78 17.92 -5.10
N GLU A 205 -16.81 17.90 -5.94
CA GLU A 205 -18.17 18.19 -5.49
C GLU A 205 -18.70 16.93 -4.81
N THR A 206 -18.84 16.95 -3.49
CA THR A 206 -19.72 16.02 -2.79
C THR A 206 -21.15 16.37 -3.20
N SER A 207 -21.62 15.87 -4.35
CA SER A 207 -23.00 16.08 -4.78
C SER A 207 -23.94 15.38 -3.80
N SER A 208 -24.47 16.14 -2.86
CA SER A 208 -25.55 15.75 -1.96
C SER A 208 -26.91 15.79 -2.68
N THR A 209 -27.00 15.19 -3.87
CA THR A 209 -28.23 15.23 -4.67
C THR A 209 -28.63 13.82 -5.08
N GLU A 210 -29.73 13.38 -4.45
CA GLU A 210 -30.47 12.12 -4.60
C GLU A 210 -29.73 10.83 -4.24
N THR A 211 -29.67 10.59 -2.93
CA THR A 211 -29.57 9.26 -2.31
C THR A 211 -30.57 8.28 -2.92
N THR A 212 -30.07 7.38 -3.78
CA THR A 212 -30.47 5.98 -3.67
C THR A 212 -29.30 5.24 -3.05
N PRO A 213 -29.42 4.64 -1.85
CA PRO A 213 -28.28 4.07 -1.15
C PRO A 213 -27.67 2.93 -1.98
N GLY A 214 -26.42 3.11 -2.43
CA GLY A 214 -25.58 1.96 -2.74
C GLY A 214 -25.41 1.17 -1.44
N THR A 215 -25.73 -0.11 -1.46
CA THR A 215 -25.61 -0.97 -0.28
C THR A 215 -24.17 -1.47 -0.24
N THR A 216 -23.31 -0.80 0.51
CA THR A 216 -22.05 -1.40 0.94
C THR A 216 -22.42 -2.46 1.95
N THR A 217 -22.35 -3.73 1.54
CA THR A 217 -22.52 -4.83 2.47
C THR A 217 -21.14 -5.28 2.88
N THR A 218 -20.67 -4.76 4.02
CA THR A 218 -19.54 -5.35 4.73
C THR A 218 -20.06 -6.64 5.33
N THR A 219 -19.70 -7.76 4.71
CA THR A 219 -19.97 -9.07 5.30
C THR A 219 -18.82 -9.38 6.23
N GLN A 220 -19.06 -9.27 7.53
CA GLN A 220 -18.15 -9.76 8.55
C GLN A 220 -18.39 -11.25 8.71
N THR A 221 -17.40 -12.06 8.30
CA THR A 221 -17.44 -13.50 8.53
C THR A 221 -16.69 -13.78 9.81
N TYR A 222 -17.35 -14.38 10.79
CA TYR A 222 -16.70 -14.81 12.04
C TYR A 222 -15.54 -15.77 11.73
N VAL A 223 -14.38 -15.49 12.32
CA VAL A 223 -13.18 -16.32 12.21
C VAL A 223 -12.94 -17.05 13.53
N ALA A 224 -12.84 -16.30 14.62
CA ALA A 224 -12.56 -16.82 15.95
C ALA A 224 -12.94 -15.79 17.02
N ASP A 225 -13.03 -16.23 18.27
CA ASP A 225 -13.06 -15.31 19.41
C ASP A 225 -11.69 -14.64 19.54
N ALA A 226 -11.70 -13.36 19.89
CA ALA A 226 -10.47 -12.63 20.13
C ALA A 226 -9.79 -13.13 21.40
N TYR A 227 -8.47 -13.15 21.40
CA TYR A 227 -7.71 -13.44 22.59
C TYR A 227 -7.61 -12.18 23.45
N THR A 228 -8.24 -12.24 24.63
CA THR A 228 -8.51 -11.11 25.53
C THR A 228 -7.93 -11.29 26.93
N ASP A 229 -7.05 -12.27 27.15
CA ASP A 229 -6.43 -12.54 28.46
C ASP A 229 -5.66 -11.33 29.01
N CYS A 230 -5.34 -10.37 28.15
CA CYS A 230 -4.60 -9.16 28.49
C CYS A 230 -5.41 -7.89 28.20
N LEU A 231 -6.75 -8.00 28.11
CA LEU A 231 -7.67 -6.92 27.78
C LEU A 231 -7.64 -5.76 28.77
N ILE A 232 -7.25 -5.99 30.02
CA ILE A 232 -7.17 -4.96 31.06
C ILE A 232 -5.72 -4.84 31.53
N GLY A 233 -5.18 -3.62 31.45
CA GLY A 233 -3.82 -3.29 31.88
C GLY A 233 -3.77 -2.33 33.06
N LEU A 234 -2.76 -2.50 33.90
CA LEU A 234 -2.37 -1.52 34.91
C LEU A 234 -1.28 -0.62 34.31
N GLY A 235 -1.62 0.64 34.00
CA GLY A 235 -0.71 1.60 33.39
C GLY A 235 -1.02 3.03 33.82
N ALA A 236 -0.04 3.92 33.69
CA ALA A 236 -0.12 5.35 34.01
C ALA A 236 0.08 6.21 32.76
N ILE A 237 -0.56 5.82 31.65
CA ILE A 237 -0.49 6.55 30.37
C ILE A 237 -1.86 7.18 30.10
N PRO A 238 -2.01 8.51 30.14
CA PRO A 238 -3.28 9.12 29.82
C PRO A 238 -3.68 8.79 28.36
N GLY A 239 -4.79 8.06 28.17
CA GLY A 239 -5.44 7.83 26.86
C GLY A 239 -4.71 6.87 25.90
N GLY A 240 -4.39 5.64 26.34
CA GLY A 240 -3.69 4.69 25.47
C GLY A 240 -3.97 3.22 25.77
N VAL A 241 -3.74 2.38 24.76
CA VAL A 241 -3.68 0.92 24.93
C VAL A 241 -2.35 0.56 25.59
N VAL A 242 -2.37 -0.17 26.70
CA VAL A 242 -1.15 -0.64 27.38
C VAL A 242 -0.74 -1.98 26.78
N ASP A 243 0.52 -2.12 26.34
CA ASP A 243 1.08 -3.42 26.00
C ASP A 243 1.25 -4.25 27.29
N THR A 244 0.21 -5.02 27.59
CA THR A 244 0.09 -5.85 28.79
C THR A 244 0.74 -7.21 28.61
N CYS A 245 0.69 -7.77 27.40
CA CYS A 245 1.36 -9.02 27.04
C CYS A 245 1.51 -9.16 25.51
N SER A 246 2.39 -10.07 25.08
CA SER A 246 2.54 -10.41 23.66
C SER A 246 1.45 -11.38 23.20
N CYS A 247 0.94 -11.18 21.98
CA CYS A 247 -0.02 -12.10 21.38
C CYS A 247 0.56 -13.53 21.23
N PRO A 248 -0.29 -14.57 21.35
CA PRO A 248 0.10 -15.95 21.05
C PRO A 248 0.61 -16.13 19.62
N ALA A 249 1.32 -17.23 19.36
CA ALA A 249 1.76 -17.56 18.01
C ALA A 249 0.57 -17.67 17.04
N ASN A 250 0.71 -17.10 15.84
CA ASN A 250 -0.33 -16.95 14.81
C ASN A 250 -1.45 -15.95 15.15
N TYR A 251 -1.22 -15.05 16.09
CA TYR A 251 -2.09 -13.91 16.36
C TYR A 251 -1.33 -12.58 16.13
N SER A 252 -2.07 -11.56 15.70
CA SER A 252 -1.62 -10.18 15.57
C SER A 252 -2.39 -9.25 16.51
N GLU A 253 -1.69 -8.25 17.04
CA GLU A 253 -2.26 -7.20 17.88
C GLU A 253 -3.27 -6.36 17.09
N GLN A 254 -4.33 -5.92 17.75
CA GLN A 254 -5.43 -5.13 17.17
C GLN A 254 -5.59 -3.76 17.88
N ASN A 255 -4.47 -3.23 18.36
CA ASN A 255 -4.42 -2.00 19.16
C ASN A 255 -4.84 -0.76 18.36
N ASP A 256 -4.83 -0.83 17.03
CA ASP A 256 -5.33 0.19 16.11
C ASP A 256 -6.86 0.28 16.14
N VAL A 257 -7.57 -0.85 16.09
CA VAL A 257 -9.04 -0.90 16.15
C VAL A 257 -9.55 -0.40 17.50
N ILE A 258 -8.88 -0.79 18.60
CA ILE A 258 -9.22 -0.31 19.95
C ILE A 258 -9.02 1.21 20.05
N ARG A 259 -7.89 1.73 19.56
CA ARG A 259 -7.62 3.18 19.55
C ARG A 259 -8.63 3.95 18.70
N ALA A 260 -9.07 3.39 17.58
CA ALA A 260 -10.12 4.01 16.76
C ALA A 260 -11.47 4.07 17.51
N ALA A 261 -11.75 3.12 18.40
CA ALA A 261 -12.98 3.04 19.18
C ALA A 261 -12.89 3.74 20.56
N GLU A 262 -11.80 4.44 20.89
CA GLU A 262 -11.55 5.01 22.23
C GLU A 262 -12.69 5.92 22.70
N SER A 263 -13.19 6.80 21.84
CA SER A 263 -14.29 7.72 22.21
C SER A 263 -15.61 7.01 22.50
N GLU A 264 -15.87 5.87 21.82
CA GLU A 264 -17.06 5.05 22.06
C GLU A 264 -16.90 4.25 23.36
N ILE A 265 -15.70 3.71 23.61
CA ILE A 265 -15.35 3.02 24.85
C ILE A 265 -15.52 3.96 26.05
N ASP A 266 -15.02 5.19 25.98
CA ASP A 266 -15.18 6.20 27.03
C ASP A 266 -16.65 6.54 27.29
N ALA A 267 -17.46 6.65 26.23
CA ALA A 267 -18.88 6.90 26.34
C ALA A 267 -19.60 5.74 27.03
N SER A 268 -19.33 4.49 26.64
CA SER A 268 -19.89 3.30 27.26
C SER A 268 -19.40 3.12 28.71
N LEU A 269 -18.14 3.43 29.00
CA LEU A 269 -17.58 3.41 30.36
C LEU A 269 -18.32 4.41 31.25
N LEU A 270 -18.56 5.63 30.77
CA LEU A 270 -19.32 6.63 31.49
C LEU A 270 -20.77 6.20 31.75
N VAL A 271 -21.43 5.55 30.77
CA VAL A 271 -22.77 4.98 30.93
C VAL A 271 -22.78 3.93 32.05
N GLY A 272 -21.86 2.97 32.00
CA GLY A 272 -21.74 1.92 33.00
C GLY A 272 -21.44 2.46 34.41
N LEU A 273 -20.48 3.38 34.54
CA LEU A 273 -20.11 4.00 35.82
C LEU A 273 -21.28 4.79 36.42
N ASN A 274 -21.99 5.58 35.62
CA ASN A 274 -23.16 6.31 36.09
C ASN A 274 -24.29 5.39 36.55
N ALA A 275 -24.47 4.24 35.90
CA ALA A 275 -25.49 3.27 36.27
C ALA A 275 -25.23 2.66 37.66
N VAL A 276 -23.97 2.38 38.01
CA VAL A 276 -23.62 1.76 39.30
C VAL A 276 -23.30 2.79 40.41
N ARG A 277 -23.05 4.05 40.06
CA ARG A 277 -22.65 5.14 40.98
C ARG A 277 -23.53 5.28 42.23
N GLY A 278 -24.84 5.08 42.08
CA GLY A 278 -25.81 5.25 43.18
C GLY A 278 -25.66 4.26 44.35
N PHE A 279 -25.01 3.12 44.15
CA PHE A 279 -24.91 2.06 45.18
C PHE A 279 -23.57 1.31 45.22
N ALA A 280 -22.69 1.52 44.24
CA ALA A 280 -21.34 0.99 44.16
C ALA A 280 -20.32 2.13 43.97
N LYS A 281 -20.44 3.20 44.76
CA LYS A 281 -19.53 4.36 44.69
C LYS A 281 -18.05 3.96 44.82
N ASP A 282 -17.74 2.98 45.67
CA ASP A 282 -16.36 2.50 45.84
C ASP A 282 -15.76 1.95 44.54
N VAL A 283 -16.58 1.32 43.67
CA VAL A 283 -16.16 0.85 42.34
C VAL A 283 -15.85 2.03 41.43
N VAL A 284 -16.71 3.05 41.44
CA VAL A 284 -16.49 4.27 40.63
C VAL A 284 -15.22 4.98 41.07
N ASP A 285 -15.01 5.12 42.38
CA ASP A 285 -13.82 5.76 42.92
C ASP A 285 -12.55 4.95 42.57
N VAL A 286 -12.62 3.61 42.51
CA VAL A 286 -11.52 2.75 42.05
C VAL A 286 -11.27 2.92 40.56
N VAL A 287 -12.28 2.93 39.70
CA VAL A 287 -12.10 3.07 38.24
C VAL A 287 -11.64 4.48 37.86
N GLU A 288 -12.08 5.51 38.58
CA GLU A 288 -11.62 6.89 38.35
C GLU A 288 -10.21 7.13 38.92
N ALA A 289 -9.76 6.35 39.92
CA ALA A 289 -8.44 6.50 40.54
C ALA A 289 -7.38 5.54 39.98
N ALA A 290 -7.77 4.35 39.57
CA ALA A 290 -6.96 3.43 38.80
C ALA A 290 -7.13 3.85 37.35
N ASP A 291 -6.08 4.40 36.74
CA ASP A 291 -6.00 4.76 35.32
C ASP A 291 -6.07 3.49 34.43
N LEU A 292 -7.16 2.74 34.57
CA LEU A 292 -7.42 1.45 33.95
C LEU A 292 -7.48 1.65 32.45
N GLN A 293 -6.54 1.02 31.76
CA GLN A 293 -6.40 1.13 30.32
C GLN A 293 -6.77 -0.18 29.66
N VAL A 294 -7.32 -0.06 28.46
CA VAL A 294 -7.52 -1.21 27.58
C VAL A 294 -6.14 -1.76 27.24
N GLY A 295 -5.93 -3.04 27.46
CA GLY A 295 -4.71 -3.73 27.08
C GLY A 295 -4.78 -4.29 25.65
N THR A 296 -3.85 -5.16 25.32
CA THR A 296 -3.73 -5.72 23.98
C THR A 296 -4.82 -6.76 23.70
N VAL A 297 -5.54 -6.60 22.58
CA VAL A 297 -6.43 -7.63 22.01
C VAL A 297 -5.78 -8.23 20.78
N CYS A 298 -5.85 -9.55 20.68
CA CYS A 298 -5.16 -10.32 19.65
C CYS A 298 -6.15 -11.08 18.77
N CYS A 299 -5.99 -10.98 17.46
CA CYS A 299 -6.77 -11.75 16.48
C CYS A 299 -5.88 -12.69 15.65
N PRO A 300 -6.39 -13.83 15.17
CA PRO A 300 -5.63 -14.69 14.25
C PRO A 300 -5.09 -13.89 13.05
N VAL A 301 -3.85 -14.16 12.64
CA VAL A 301 -3.22 -13.47 11.52
C VAL A 301 -4.09 -13.60 10.26
N GLY A 302 -4.42 -12.45 9.64
CA GLY A 302 -5.31 -12.38 8.47
C GLY A 302 -6.77 -12.06 8.80
N SER A 303 -7.12 -11.91 10.08
CA SER A 303 -8.42 -11.41 10.53
C SER A 303 -8.29 -10.06 11.24
N VAL A 304 -9.40 -9.33 11.37
CA VAL A 304 -9.48 -8.02 12.02
C VAL A 304 -10.47 -8.08 13.18
N LEU A 305 -10.23 -7.30 14.22
CA LEU A 305 -11.16 -7.16 15.34
C LEU A 305 -12.50 -6.55 14.89
N SER A 306 -13.64 -7.19 15.22
CA SER A 306 -14.95 -6.58 14.98
C SER A 306 -15.18 -5.40 15.93
N ASN A 307 -15.66 -4.29 15.38
CA ASN A 307 -16.09 -3.13 16.16
C ASN A 307 -17.53 -3.27 16.70
N THR A 308 -18.26 -4.31 16.31
CA THR A 308 -19.66 -4.49 16.73
C THR A 308 -19.72 -4.83 18.21
N GLY A 309 -20.35 -3.96 19.01
CA GLY A 309 -20.48 -4.16 20.46
C GLY A 309 -19.16 -4.07 21.23
N LEU A 310 -18.08 -3.65 20.58
CA LEU A 310 -16.74 -3.61 21.18
C LEU A 310 -16.69 -2.66 22.39
N ALA A 311 -17.21 -1.45 22.24
CA ALA A 311 -17.22 -0.43 23.29
C ALA A 311 -17.94 -0.89 24.56
N ASP A 312 -19.17 -1.39 24.43
CA ASP A 312 -19.96 -1.90 25.54
C ASP A 312 -19.29 -3.08 26.24
N THR A 313 -18.66 -3.97 25.47
CA THR A 313 -17.98 -5.15 26.01
C THR A 313 -16.74 -4.78 26.80
N ILE A 314 -15.92 -3.86 26.28
CA ILE A 314 -14.71 -3.39 26.96
C ILE A 314 -15.08 -2.62 28.23
N ALA A 315 -16.04 -1.70 28.14
CA ALA A 315 -16.54 -0.96 29.29
C ALA A 315 -17.10 -1.89 30.37
N TYR A 316 -17.84 -2.93 29.96
CA TYR A 316 -18.34 -3.94 30.87
C TYR A 316 -17.22 -4.68 31.58
N ALA A 317 -16.21 -5.17 30.85
CA ALA A 317 -15.09 -5.91 31.41
C ALA A 317 -14.30 -5.08 32.44
N ILE A 318 -14.06 -3.80 32.15
CA ILE A 318 -13.38 -2.87 33.07
C ILE A 318 -14.16 -2.71 34.38
N ILE A 319 -15.47 -2.46 34.29
CA ILE A 319 -16.29 -2.23 35.49
C ILE A 319 -16.53 -3.54 36.25
N GLU A 320 -16.68 -4.67 35.55
CA GLU A 320 -16.84 -5.98 36.15
C GLU A 320 -15.60 -6.37 36.97
N ASP A 321 -14.39 -6.20 36.42
CA ASP A 321 -13.14 -6.46 37.14
C ASP A 321 -13.05 -5.58 38.40
N ALA A 322 -13.37 -4.28 38.27
CA ALA A 322 -13.42 -3.37 39.41
C ALA A 322 -14.48 -3.75 40.46
N ILE A 323 -15.63 -4.29 40.04
CA ILE A 323 -16.67 -4.81 40.95
C ILE A 323 -16.13 -5.98 41.76
N TYR A 324 -15.52 -6.98 41.12
CA TYR A 324 -15.00 -8.16 41.82
C TYR A 324 -13.77 -7.84 42.67
N ALA A 325 -12.96 -6.86 42.26
CA ALA A 325 -11.82 -6.40 43.05
C ALA A 325 -12.25 -5.61 44.30
N THR A 326 -13.34 -4.86 44.23
CA THR A 326 -13.72 -3.89 45.28
C THR A 326 -14.82 -4.40 46.21
N LEU A 327 -15.84 -5.08 45.67
CA LEU A 327 -17.01 -5.48 46.42
C LEU A 327 -16.84 -6.91 46.95
N THR A 328 -17.17 -7.10 48.23
CA THR A 328 -17.13 -8.41 48.90
C THR A 328 -18.52 -8.95 49.25
N ASN A 329 -19.56 -8.11 49.14
CA ASN A 329 -20.93 -8.49 49.44
C ASN A 329 -21.63 -9.02 48.17
N ALA A 330 -21.94 -10.33 48.17
CA ALA A 330 -22.59 -11.00 47.04
C ALA A 330 -23.84 -10.27 46.51
N ARG A 331 -24.73 -9.75 47.38
CA ARG A 331 -25.93 -9.03 46.93
C ARG A 331 -25.62 -7.71 46.24
N LYS A 332 -24.53 -7.04 46.64
CA LYS A 332 -24.09 -5.81 45.97
C LYS A 332 -23.45 -6.14 44.62
N ILE A 333 -22.64 -7.20 44.56
CA ILE A 333 -22.05 -7.70 43.31
C ILE A 333 -23.17 -8.05 42.32
N ASP A 334 -24.11 -8.92 42.70
CA ASP A 334 -25.22 -9.35 41.84
C ASP A 334 -26.01 -8.15 41.32
N LYS A 335 -26.35 -7.18 42.20
CA LYS A 335 -27.06 -5.97 41.80
C LYS A 335 -26.25 -5.08 40.85
N SER A 336 -24.94 -4.95 41.06
CA SER A 336 -24.07 -4.17 40.17
C SER A 336 -23.97 -4.82 38.80
N ILE A 337 -23.78 -6.14 38.74
CA ILE A 337 -23.73 -6.92 37.50
C ILE A 337 -25.08 -6.86 36.76
N ASP A 338 -26.20 -7.06 37.46
CA ASP A 338 -27.55 -6.92 36.88
C ASP A 338 -27.76 -5.50 36.33
N THR A 339 -27.28 -4.48 37.03
CA THR A 339 -27.40 -3.09 36.57
C THR A 339 -26.54 -2.85 35.33
N LEU A 340 -25.31 -3.36 35.28
CA LEU A 340 -24.46 -3.29 34.09
C LEU A 340 -25.09 -3.98 32.90
N ASN A 341 -25.57 -5.22 33.06
CA ASN A 341 -26.24 -5.99 32.00
C ASN A 341 -27.49 -5.27 31.43
N ASN A 342 -28.11 -4.39 32.20
CA ASN A 342 -29.27 -3.61 31.76
C ASN A 342 -28.90 -2.28 31.08
N ASN A 343 -27.66 -1.81 31.22
CA ASN A 343 -27.20 -0.51 30.69
C ASN A 343 -26.14 -0.63 29.61
N LEU A 344 -25.39 -1.74 29.59
CA LEU A 344 -24.43 -2.09 28.55
C LEU A 344 -24.91 -3.38 27.89
N ASN A 345 -24.63 -3.54 26.60
CA ASN A 345 -24.93 -4.77 25.87
C ASN A 345 -23.63 -5.52 25.54
N PRO A 346 -22.95 -6.13 26.55
CA PRO A 346 -21.70 -6.82 26.30
C PRO A 346 -21.91 -8.01 25.37
N GLN A 347 -20.99 -8.18 24.43
CA GLN A 347 -20.93 -9.28 23.48
C GLN A 347 -19.61 -10.02 23.62
N THR A 348 -19.44 -11.12 22.89
CA THR A 348 -18.12 -11.72 22.76
C THR A 348 -17.29 -10.85 21.82
N ILE A 349 -16.06 -10.52 22.22
CA ILE A 349 -15.11 -9.85 21.33
C ILE A 349 -14.66 -10.88 20.28
N VAL A 350 -14.98 -10.61 19.02
CA VAL A 350 -14.75 -11.56 17.92
C VAL A 350 -13.83 -10.97 16.84
N CYS A 351 -13.07 -11.85 16.22
CA CYS A 351 -12.26 -11.57 15.05
C CYS A 351 -13.03 -11.99 13.80
N VAL A 352 -13.03 -11.12 12.81
CA VAL A 352 -13.79 -11.28 11.58
C VAL A 352 -12.88 -11.14 10.36
N GLU A 353 -13.27 -11.80 9.29
CA GLU A 353 -12.79 -11.48 7.96
C GLU A 353 -13.78 -10.50 7.34
N GLU A 354 -13.32 -9.30 7.01
CA GLU A 354 -14.15 -8.29 6.36
C GLU A 354 -14.12 -8.49 4.85
N THR A 355 -15.22 -9.00 4.31
CA THR A 355 -15.43 -8.99 2.86
C THR A 355 -16.36 -7.84 2.52
N THR A 356 -15.78 -6.75 2.03
CA THR A 356 -16.56 -5.61 1.52
C THR A 356 -17.05 -5.96 0.12
N THR A 357 -18.36 -6.11 -0.01
CA THR A 357 -19.02 -6.20 -1.32
C THR A 357 -19.85 -4.94 -1.52
N THR A 358 -19.39 -4.05 -2.41
CA THR A 358 -20.25 -2.96 -2.87
C THR A 358 -21.15 -3.48 -3.98
N THR A 359 -22.47 -3.39 -3.78
CA THR A 359 -23.40 -3.53 -4.91
C THR A 359 -23.58 -2.14 -5.51
N PRO A 360 -23.21 -1.90 -6.78
CA PRO A 360 -23.36 -0.57 -7.37
C PRO A 360 -24.85 -0.23 -7.48
N GLY A 361 -25.33 0.65 -6.62
CA GLY A 361 -26.54 1.42 -6.90
C GLY A 361 -26.20 2.40 -8.02
N THR A 362 -27.04 2.47 -9.05
CA THR A 362 -26.99 3.52 -10.08
C THR A 362 -27.13 4.89 -9.39
N GLY A 363 -26.00 5.53 -9.06
CA GLY A 363 -25.92 6.91 -8.58
C GLY A 363 -25.49 7.16 -7.12
N GLY A 364 -24.90 6.21 -6.38
CA GLY A 364 -24.49 6.44 -4.97
C GLY A 364 -23.08 7.04 -4.79
N SER A 365 -22.94 8.03 -3.90
CA SER A 365 -21.65 8.50 -3.34
C SER A 365 -20.84 7.32 -2.78
N ARG A 366 -19.59 7.20 -3.21
CA ARG A 366 -18.72 6.05 -2.92
C ARG A 366 -17.94 6.27 -1.63
N SER A 367 -17.83 5.23 -0.81
CA SER A 367 -17.01 5.26 0.40
C SER A 367 -15.53 5.35 0.03
N LEU A 368 -14.92 6.50 0.25
CA LEU A 368 -13.48 6.70 0.13
C LEU A 368 -12.83 6.24 1.44
N VAL A 369 -12.25 5.04 1.47
CA VAL A 369 -11.41 4.62 2.59
C VAL A 369 -10.05 5.32 2.48
N LEU A 370 -9.89 6.41 3.22
CA LEU A 370 -8.68 7.23 3.20
C LEU A 370 -7.76 6.88 4.37
N ARG A 371 -6.46 6.80 4.07
CA ARG A 371 -5.37 6.72 5.05
C ARG A 371 -4.62 8.04 5.11
N GLU A 372 -4.09 8.34 6.28
CA GLU A 372 -3.21 9.49 6.47
C GLU A 372 -2.01 9.37 5.52
N ALA A 373 -1.65 10.47 4.86
CA ALA A 373 -0.50 10.51 3.97
C ALA A 373 0.62 11.37 4.55
N THR A 374 1.85 10.89 4.44
CA THR A 374 3.05 11.61 4.84
C THR A 374 4.01 11.77 3.67
N GLN A 375 4.78 12.85 3.68
CA GLN A 375 5.81 13.07 2.68
C GLN A 375 6.90 12.00 2.80
N VAL A 376 7.30 11.44 1.67
CA VAL A 376 8.49 10.59 1.60
C VAL A 376 9.71 11.51 1.57
N LEU A 377 10.53 11.43 2.62
CA LEU A 377 11.73 12.25 2.74
C LEU A 377 12.91 11.62 2.00
N ALA A 378 13.87 12.45 1.60
CA ALA A 378 15.16 11.93 1.15
C ALA A 378 15.89 11.24 2.32
N PRO A 379 16.72 10.22 2.08
CA PRO A 379 17.45 9.53 3.16
C PRO A 379 18.39 10.44 3.96
N ASP A 380 18.95 11.46 3.29
CA ASP A 380 20.02 12.31 3.83
C ASP A 380 19.55 13.75 4.16
N THR A 381 18.29 14.09 3.87
CA THR A 381 17.74 15.44 4.13
C THR A 381 16.33 15.37 4.72
N SER A 382 15.88 16.45 5.34
CA SER A 382 14.49 16.59 5.81
C SER A 382 13.52 17.03 4.71
N ASP A 383 13.98 17.13 3.48
CA ASP A 383 13.18 17.55 2.34
C ASP A 383 12.47 16.35 1.71
N ASN A 384 11.42 16.63 0.94
CA ASN A 384 10.79 15.60 0.13
C ASN A 384 11.82 14.94 -0.80
N ALA A 385 11.70 13.63 -1.00
CA ALA A 385 12.59 12.83 -1.83
C ALA A 385 12.75 13.38 -3.26
N LEU A 386 11.73 14.08 -3.75
CA LEU A 386 11.71 14.65 -5.10
C LEU A 386 12.02 16.16 -5.14
N ALA A 387 12.22 16.81 -3.99
CA ALA A 387 12.36 18.26 -3.90
C ALA A 387 13.59 18.83 -4.63
N ASN A 388 14.66 18.04 -4.74
CA ASN A 388 15.92 18.48 -5.34
C ASN A 388 15.93 18.46 -6.87
N PHE A 389 14.93 17.87 -7.51
CA PHE A 389 14.89 17.76 -8.96
C PHE A 389 14.14 18.93 -9.59
N THR A 390 14.70 19.47 -10.68
CA THR A 390 14.16 20.66 -11.33
C THR A 390 13.67 20.37 -12.75
N ALA A 391 12.37 20.55 -12.99
CA ALA A 391 11.78 20.52 -14.33
C ALA A 391 12.35 21.64 -15.24
N PRO A 392 12.38 21.49 -16.58
CA PRO A 392 11.84 20.38 -17.34
C PRO A 392 12.72 19.13 -17.32
N PHE A 393 12.08 17.97 -17.22
CA PHE A 393 12.72 16.66 -17.29
C PHE A 393 12.98 16.27 -18.73
N LYS A 394 14.09 15.58 -18.96
CA LYS A 394 14.58 15.19 -20.28
C LYS A 394 14.84 13.70 -20.35
N ILE A 395 14.44 13.11 -21.46
CA ILE A 395 14.75 11.72 -21.79
C ILE A 395 16.06 11.69 -22.56
N ASN A 396 17.07 11.05 -21.98
CA ASN A 396 18.36 10.81 -22.61
C ASN A 396 18.35 9.41 -23.21
N LEU A 397 18.51 9.33 -24.52
CA LEU A 397 18.73 8.08 -25.24
C LEU A 397 20.19 7.63 -25.08
N PRO A 398 20.50 6.32 -25.20
CA PRO A 398 21.86 5.82 -25.15
C PRO A 398 22.81 6.55 -26.12
N ALA A 399 24.05 6.79 -25.69
CA ALA A 399 25.07 7.56 -26.43
C ALA A 399 25.47 6.97 -27.79
N ASP A 400 25.08 5.74 -28.10
CA ASP A 400 25.32 5.09 -29.40
C ASP A 400 24.33 5.56 -30.50
N ALA A 401 23.38 6.45 -30.18
CA ALA A 401 22.64 7.23 -31.17
C ALA A 401 23.54 8.35 -31.73
N SER A 402 24.43 8.00 -32.66
CA SER A 402 25.26 8.98 -33.36
C SER A 402 24.39 10.02 -34.06
N SER A 403 24.57 11.28 -33.67
CA SER A 403 24.11 12.55 -34.28
C SER A 403 23.03 12.49 -35.37
N ASP A 404 21.87 13.07 -35.06
CA ASP A 404 20.85 13.61 -35.99
C ASP A 404 19.95 12.64 -36.79
N ASP A 405 19.82 11.38 -36.42
CA ASP A 405 18.78 10.52 -37.01
C ASP A 405 17.49 10.49 -36.16
N TRP A 406 16.46 11.20 -36.63
CA TRP A 406 15.07 10.89 -36.26
C TRP A 406 14.59 9.70 -37.10
N VAL A 407 14.48 8.51 -36.50
CA VAL A 407 13.91 7.35 -37.19
C VAL A 407 12.43 7.20 -36.82
N TYR A 408 11.55 7.61 -37.74
CA TYR A 408 10.13 7.22 -37.72
C TYR A 408 9.69 6.80 -39.13
N THR A 409 9.46 5.50 -39.33
CA THR A 409 8.98 4.92 -40.60
C THR A 409 7.52 4.49 -40.44
N LEU A 410 6.61 5.15 -41.17
CA LEU A 410 5.20 4.75 -41.24
C LEU A 410 5.00 3.53 -42.18
N PRO A 411 4.02 2.64 -41.93
CA PRO A 411 3.80 1.47 -42.76
C PRO A 411 3.48 1.85 -44.23
N GLY A 412 4.29 1.35 -45.16
CA GLY A 412 4.05 1.45 -46.62
C GLY A 412 4.60 2.71 -47.32
N LYS A 413 5.53 3.47 -46.72
CA LYS A 413 5.98 4.77 -47.24
C LYS A 413 7.50 4.94 -47.45
N GLU A 414 8.28 3.87 -47.56
CA GLU A 414 9.65 4.01 -48.12
C GLU A 414 9.55 4.38 -49.61
N GLY A 415 9.60 5.68 -49.90
CA GLY A 415 9.80 6.22 -51.26
C GLY A 415 11.30 6.27 -51.58
N PRO A 416 11.68 6.21 -52.87
CA PRO A 416 13.09 6.22 -53.26
C PRO A 416 13.70 7.60 -53.01
N ASN A 417 14.85 7.62 -52.33
CA ASN A 417 15.58 8.82 -51.94
C ASN A 417 16.33 9.44 -53.14
N ASP A 418 16.13 10.74 -53.40
CA ASP A 418 17.05 11.62 -54.16
C ASP A 418 17.60 12.69 -53.22
#